data_AF-A0A7C6QMI9-F1
#
_entry.id   AF-A0A7C6QMI9-F1
#
_cell.length_a   1.000
_cell.length_b   1.000
_cell.length_c   1.000
_cell.angle_alpha   90.00
_cell.angle_beta   90.00
_cell.angle_gamma   90.00
#
_symmetry.space_group_name_H-M   'P 1'
#
loop_
_entity.id
_entity.type
_entity.pdbx_description
1 polymer ?
#
loop_
_entity_poly.entity_id
_entity_poly.type
_entity_poly.pdbx_seq_one_letter_code
_entity_poly.pdbx_strand_id
1 'polypeptide(L)'
;MYDLHAHLLPGIDDGAKNWEEAIALLEQAVEDGIQGIVCTPHQLGEEPMVNPDSLIKPMVAELKLRAVQRRLPIAIYSGGEVRCTPDVIERMERGEAVCYEIIGEESWAAKESWAAGAGGAGGASGVSGADGASGVDGASGADGAGGAGGAGGSKNRGEKQRYLLLEMPYMEVPPYAAQVVFDLMVRGIRPIIAHPERNEGFAKQPELLRELIEAGALVQITATSLSNRSPDSILELASLFLHHNMVHFMSTDAHSPNRRPPYLARYRQKVENAMDKDIARRLVVDVPGMILAGKVIEAPPPQPFTAKSRHQANLLAKAFRQQQWRPHKSGSRSGSRSGSRSRSRSGSRSRRQVASSPAEVVRRWWYRLIGGGGR
;
A
#
# COMPACT_ATOMS: atom_id res chain seq x y z
N MET A 1 -1.28 5.72 -8.57
CA MET A 1 -1.45 5.06 -7.26
C MET A 1 -0.58 3.81 -7.24
N TYR A 2 -0.36 3.20 -6.08
CA TYR A 2 0.42 1.97 -5.95
C TYR A 2 -0.38 0.94 -5.17
N ASP A 3 -0.35 -0.31 -5.62
CA ASP A 3 -1.08 -1.42 -5.03
C ASP A 3 -0.10 -2.47 -4.52
N LEU A 4 0.03 -2.62 -3.21
CA LEU A 4 1.08 -3.48 -2.63
C LEU A 4 0.58 -4.89 -2.28
N HIS A 5 -0.64 -5.25 -2.66
CA HIS A 5 -1.19 -6.56 -2.35
C HIS A 5 -2.12 -6.99 -3.48
N ALA A 6 -1.68 -7.95 -4.30
CA ALA A 6 -2.49 -8.55 -5.35
C ALA A 6 -1.93 -9.91 -5.84
N HIS A 7 -2.84 -10.81 -6.22
CA HIS A 7 -2.57 -12.19 -6.62
C HIS A 7 -2.64 -12.33 -8.14
N LEU A 8 -1.57 -11.89 -8.81
CA LEU A 8 -1.49 -11.84 -10.28
C LEU A 8 -0.79 -13.06 -10.89
N LEU A 9 -0.01 -13.81 -10.10
CA LEU A 9 0.81 -14.89 -10.64
C LEU A 9 -0.04 -16.14 -10.86
N PRO A 10 -0.13 -16.65 -12.09
CA PRO A 10 -1.15 -17.62 -12.40
C PRO A 10 -0.86 -19.02 -11.87
N GLY A 11 -1.87 -19.65 -11.27
CA GLY A 11 -1.88 -21.09 -10.94
C GLY A 11 -1.02 -21.51 -9.75
N ILE A 12 -0.57 -20.55 -8.93
CA ILE A 12 0.23 -20.82 -7.72
C ILE A 12 -0.53 -20.54 -6.42
N ASP A 13 -1.69 -19.89 -6.51
CA ASP A 13 -2.63 -19.65 -5.41
C ASP A 13 -4.06 -19.47 -5.96
N ASP A 14 -4.96 -18.87 -5.17
CA ASP A 14 -6.35 -18.61 -5.53
C ASP A 14 -6.57 -17.31 -6.34
N GLY A 15 -5.47 -16.70 -6.81
CA GLY A 15 -5.45 -15.55 -7.69
C GLY A 15 -5.77 -15.87 -9.15
N ALA A 16 -5.02 -15.25 -10.06
CA ALA A 16 -5.19 -15.46 -11.49
C ALA A 16 -5.03 -16.95 -11.87
N LYS A 17 -5.86 -17.44 -12.79
CA LYS A 17 -5.80 -18.86 -13.21
C LYS A 17 -4.80 -19.11 -14.34
N ASN A 18 -4.58 -18.11 -15.18
CA ASN A 18 -3.73 -18.20 -16.37
C ASN A 18 -3.16 -16.81 -16.70
N TRP A 19 -2.25 -16.77 -17.67
CA TRP A 19 -1.59 -15.52 -18.07
C TRP A 19 -2.55 -14.51 -18.68
N GLU A 20 -3.64 -14.95 -19.31
CA GLU A 20 -4.68 -14.07 -19.86
C GLU A 20 -5.40 -13.31 -18.73
N GLU A 21 -5.77 -13.99 -17.65
CA GLU A 21 -6.35 -13.34 -16.46
C GLU A 21 -5.34 -12.42 -15.77
N ALA A 22 -4.07 -12.83 -15.67
CA ALA A 22 -3.01 -11.99 -15.08
C ALA A 22 -2.80 -10.69 -15.88
N ILE A 23 -2.81 -10.76 -17.21
CA ILE A 23 -2.69 -9.58 -18.07
C ILE A 23 -3.95 -8.71 -18.00
N ALA A 24 -5.14 -9.31 -17.96
CA ALA A 24 -6.38 -8.57 -17.78
C ALA A 24 -6.42 -7.80 -16.44
N LEU A 25 -5.88 -8.37 -15.37
CA LEU A 25 -5.71 -7.67 -14.09
C LEU A 25 -4.77 -6.46 -14.25
N LEU A 26 -3.63 -6.61 -14.95
CA LEU A 26 -2.73 -5.48 -15.20
C LEU A 26 -3.36 -4.38 -16.07
N GLU A 27 -4.10 -4.75 -17.10
CA GLU A 27 -4.84 -3.80 -17.95
C GLU A 27 -5.85 -3.00 -17.12
N GLN A 28 -6.63 -3.67 -16.25
CA GLN A 28 -7.56 -3.02 -15.33
C GLN A 28 -6.83 -2.12 -14.31
N ALA A 29 -5.67 -2.55 -13.80
CA ALA A 29 -4.87 -1.75 -12.88
C ALA A 29 -4.37 -0.45 -13.55
N VAL A 30 -3.90 -0.56 -14.80
CA VAL A 30 -3.51 0.61 -15.62
C VAL A 30 -4.70 1.54 -15.85
N GLU A 31 -5.86 1.00 -16.23
CA GLU A 31 -7.08 1.78 -16.44
C GLU A 31 -7.51 2.52 -15.15
N ASP A 32 -7.33 1.89 -13.99
CA ASP A 32 -7.60 2.50 -12.68
C ASP A 32 -6.55 3.56 -12.28
N GLY A 33 -5.44 3.68 -13.00
CA GLY A 33 -4.35 4.62 -12.70
C GLY A 33 -3.35 4.11 -11.65
N ILE A 34 -3.24 2.80 -11.49
CA ILE A 34 -2.18 2.15 -10.72
C ILE A 34 -0.89 2.17 -11.57
N GLN A 35 0.17 2.72 -11.00
CA GLN A 35 1.48 2.89 -11.64
C GLN A 35 2.49 1.84 -11.20
N GLY A 36 2.23 1.18 -10.06
CA GLY A 36 3.05 0.09 -9.57
C GLY A 36 2.23 -0.91 -8.76
N ILE A 37 2.47 -2.19 -8.98
CA ILE A 37 1.77 -3.29 -8.31
C ILE A 37 2.76 -4.34 -7.79
N VAL A 38 2.56 -4.81 -6.57
CA VAL A 38 3.35 -5.91 -5.98
C VAL A 38 2.57 -7.20 -6.12
N CYS A 39 3.18 -8.22 -6.73
CA CYS A 39 2.66 -9.57 -6.75
C CYS A 39 2.93 -10.23 -5.40
N THR A 40 1.88 -10.59 -4.68
CA THR A 40 1.96 -11.13 -3.32
C THR A 40 1.21 -12.46 -3.21
N PRO A 41 1.62 -13.50 -3.94
CA PRO A 41 0.95 -14.79 -3.80
C PRO A 41 1.07 -15.32 -2.37
N HIS A 42 0.13 -16.15 -1.96
CA HIS A 42 0.16 -16.76 -0.63
C HIS A 42 1.43 -17.60 -0.42
N GLN A 43 2.04 -17.49 0.76
CA GLN A 43 3.19 -18.29 1.20
C GLN A 43 2.95 -18.85 2.60
N LEU A 44 3.52 -20.03 2.87
CA LEU A 44 3.45 -20.71 4.18
C LEU A 44 2.00 -21.05 4.63
N GLY A 45 1.10 -21.24 3.67
CA GLY A 45 -0.28 -21.70 3.91
C GLY A 45 -0.39 -23.20 4.18
N GLU A 46 -1.62 -23.71 4.19
CA GLU A 46 -1.85 -25.17 4.27
C GLU A 46 -1.29 -25.86 3.01
N GLU A 47 -0.59 -26.97 3.21
CA GLU A 47 0.12 -27.78 2.19
C GLU A 47 -0.73 -28.06 0.92
N PRO A 48 -0.15 -28.08 -0.30
CA PRO A 48 1.26 -27.94 -0.66
C PRO A 48 1.62 -26.52 -1.15
N MET A 49 0.99 -25.47 -0.61
CA MET A 49 1.17 -24.09 -1.10
C MET A 49 2.47 -23.44 -0.59
N VAL A 50 3.61 -24.00 -1.01
CA VAL A 50 4.93 -23.40 -0.85
C VAL A 50 5.27 -22.65 -2.13
N ASN A 51 5.13 -21.33 -2.09
CA ASN A 51 5.50 -20.45 -3.19
C ASN A 51 6.83 -19.77 -2.86
N PRO A 52 8.00 -20.41 -3.03
CA PRO A 52 9.28 -19.85 -2.63
C PRO A 52 9.72 -18.71 -3.56
N ASP A 53 10.75 -17.99 -3.15
CA ASP A 53 11.38 -16.94 -3.94
C ASP A 53 11.83 -17.43 -5.33
N SER A 54 12.32 -18.66 -5.40
CA SER A 54 12.76 -19.33 -6.64
C SER A 54 11.63 -19.61 -7.64
N LEU A 55 10.37 -19.55 -7.21
CA LEU A 55 9.19 -19.64 -8.07
C LEU A 55 8.64 -18.25 -8.40
N ILE A 56 8.47 -17.41 -7.37
CA ILE A 56 7.83 -16.09 -7.50
C ILE A 56 8.63 -15.17 -8.42
N LYS A 57 9.95 -15.06 -8.24
CA LYS A 57 10.78 -14.11 -9.01
C LYS A 57 10.78 -14.40 -10.52
N PRO A 58 11.00 -15.65 -10.98
CA PRO A 58 10.87 -15.97 -12.40
C PRO A 58 9.48 -15.66 -12.98
N MET A 59 8.41 -15.96 -12.24
CA MET A 59 7.04 -15.66 -12.71
C MET A 59 6.77 -14.16 -12.79
N VAL A 60 7.28 -13.36 -11.84
CA VAL A 60 7.23 -11.89 -11.92
C VAL A 60 8.03 -11.38 -13.11
N ALA A 61 9.20 -11.95 -13.40
CA ALA A 61 9.99 -11.58 -14.58
C ALA A 61 9.23 -11.88 -15.90
N GLU A 62 8.56 -13.03 -15.99
CA GLU A 62 7.70 -13.38 -17.12
C GLU A 62 6.50 -12.41 -17.23
N LEU A 63 5.86 -12.07 -16.12
CA LEU A 63 4.77 -11.10 -16.11
C LEU A 63 5.25 -9.70 -16.56
N LYS A 64 6.43 -9.26 -16.12
CA LYS A 64 7.10 -8.03 -16.59
C LYS A 64 7.31 -8.07 -18.10
N LEU A 65 7.83 -9.17 -18.64
CA LEU A 65 8.05 -9.32 -20.09
C LEU A 65 6.74 -9.21 -20.87
N ARG A 66 5.68 -9.89 -20.42
CA ARG A 66 4.36 -9.84 -21.06
C ARG A 66 3.74 -8.45 -21.00
N ALA A 67 3.88 -7.75 -19.87
CA ALA A 67 3.43 -6.37 -19.73
C ALA A 67 4.14 -5.43 -20.72
N VAL A 68 5.45 -5.61 -20.93
CA VAL A 68 6.23 -4.87 -21.94
C VAL A 68 5.75 -5.17 -23.36
N GLN A 69 5.52 -6.45 -23.70
CA GLN A 69 4.99 -6.84 -25.02
C GLN A 69 3.63 -6.21 -25.32
N ARG A 70 2.80 -6.03 -24.27
CA ARG A 70 1.49 -5.36 -24.33
C ARG A 70 1.57 -3.84 -24.18
N ARG A 71 2.77 -3.28 -23.98
CA ARG A 71 3.03 -1.84 -23.76
C ARG A 71 2.25 -1.27 -22.57
N LEU A 72 2.09 -2.04 -21.50
CA LEU A 72 1.41 -1.60 -20.29
C LEU A 72 2.35 -0.72 -19.44
N PRO A 73 2.00 0.55 -19.16
CA PRO A 73 2.84 1.48 -18.41
C PRO A 73 2.69 1.27 -16.89
N ILE A 74 2.99 0.06 -16.41
CA ILE A 74 2.90 -0.31 -14.99
C ILE A 74 4.18 -0.98 -14.53
N ALA A 75 4.67 -0.57 -13.36
CA ALA A 75 5.76 -1.27 -12.70
C ALA A 75 5.24 -2.47 -11.92
N ILE A 76 5.93 -3.60 -12.00
CA ILE A 76 5.54 -4.84 -11.35
C ILE A 76 6.67 -5.21 -10.40
N TYR A 77 6.35 -5.65 -9.19
CA TYR A 77 7.35 -5.98 -8.16
C TYR A 77 7.06 -7.35 -7.57
N SER A 78 8.10 -8.06 -7.14
CA SER A 78 7.92 -9.30 -6.39
C SER A 78 7.65 -9.03 -4.90
N GLY A 79 6.88 -9.90 -4.28
CA GLY A 79 6.62 -9.97 -2.85
C GLY A 79 5.92 -11.29 -2.55
N GLY A 80 5.34 -11.40 -1.37
CA GLY A 80 4.52 -12.55 -0.97
C GLY A 80 3.62 -12.17 0.18
N GLU A 81 2.43 -12.78 0.24
CA GLU A 81 1.57 -12.72 1.41
C GLU A 81 1.94 -13.89 2.32
N VAL A 82 2.72 -13.61 3.36
CA VAL A 82 3.32 -14.63 4.21
C VAL A 82 2.44 -14.89 5.42
N ARG A 83 1.99 -16.13 5.58
CA ARG A 83 1.25 -16.51 6.79
C ARG A 83 2.12 -16.36 8.03
N CYS A 84 1.55 -15.82 9.10
CA CYS A 84 2.19 -15.69 10.39
C CYS A 84 2.32 -17.06 11.05
N THR A 85 3.54 -17.60 11.06
CA THR A 85 3.90 -18.86 11.70
C THR A 85 5.04 -18.65 12.70
N PRO A 86 5.20 -19.49 13.74
CA PRO A 86 6.26 -19.32 14.73
C PRO A 86 7.66 -19.54 14.13
N ASP A 87 7.77 -20.29 13.04
CA ASP A 87 9.00 -20.63 12.31
C ASP A 87 9.27 -19.70 11.11
N VAL A 88 8.51 -18.59 10.94
CA VAL A 88 8.59 -17.73 9.75
C VAL A 88 10.01 -17.22 9.46
N ILE A 89 10.80 -16.96 10.49
CA ILE A 89 12.20 -16.53 10.34
C ILE A 89 13.05 -17.63 9.69
N GLU A 90 12.96 -18.88 10.19
CA GLU A 90 13.70 -20.01 9.64
C GLU A 90 13.27 -20.30 8.19
N ARG A 91 11.97 -20.17 7.91
CA ARG A 91 11.39 -20.32 6.57
C ARG A 91 11.93 -19.27 5.60
N MET A 92 12.04 -18.01 6.04
CA MET A 92 12.65 -16.94 5.25
C MET A 92 14.13 -17.21 4.95
N GLU A 93 14.89 -17.70 5.93
CA GLU A 93 16.32 -18.06 5.75
C GLU A 93 16.50 -19.21 4.73
N ARG A 94 15.50 -20.09 4.61
CA ARG A 94 15.44 -21.15 3.57
C ARG A 94 14.93 -20.66 2.21
N GLY A 95 14.52 -19.40 2.09
CA GLY A 95 13.96 -18.83 0.86
C GLY A 95 12.50 -19.21 0.58
N GLU A 96 11.77 -19.72 1.57
CA GLU A 96 10.36 -20.14 1.46
C GLU A 96 9.38 -18.96 1.60
N ALA A 97 9.86 -17.80 2.08
CA ALA A 97 9.09 -16.57 2.27
C ALA A 97 9.89 -15.34 1.79
N VAL A 98 9.23 -14.36 1.17
CA VAL A 98 9.91 -13.23 0.50
C VAL A 98 9.39 -11.86 0.97
N CYS A 99 10.32 -10.94 1.24
CA CYS A 99 10.01 -9.53 1.44
C CYS A 99 9.66 -8.84 0.11
N TYR A 100 9.00 -7.69 0.16
CA TYR A 100 8.82 -6.86 -1.04
C TYR A 100 10.15 -6.53 -1.73
N GLU A 101 10.13 -6.55 -3.07
CA GLU A 101 11.18 -5.97 -3.91
C GLU A 101 11.24 -4.46 -3.64
N ILE A 102 12.40 -3.99 -3.19
CA ILE A 102 12.65 -2.58 -2.91
C ILE A 102 13.41 -1.94 -4.06
N ILE A 103 12.87 -0.86 -4.61
CA ILE A 103 13.56 -0.02 -5.59
C ILE A 103 14.27 1.14 -4.89
N GLY A 104 15.45 1.55 -5.37
CA GLY A 104 16.10 2.76 -4.84
C GLY A 104 15.34 4.03 -5.13
N GLU A 105 15.65 5.11 -4.40
CA GLU A 105 15.01 6.42 -4.56
C GLU A 105 15.07 6.95 -6.01
N GLU A 106 16.14 6.60 -6.75
CA GLU A 106 16.34 6.99 -8.14
C GLU A 106 15.24 6.48 -9.07
N SER A 107 14.67 5.30 -8.78
CA SER A 107 13.56 4.71 -9.56
C SER A 107 12.18 5.25 -9.14
N TRP A 108 12.07 5.89 -7.98
CA TRP A 108 10.85 6.53 -7.48
C TRP A 108 10.69 7.93 -8.08
N ALA A 109 11.75 8.75 -8.03
CA ALA A 109 11.74 10.11 -8.59
C ALA A 109 11.68 10.12 -10.13
N ALA A 110 12.31 9.15 -10.79
CA ALA A 110 12.29 9.01 -12.25
C ALA A 110 10.93 8.56 -12.85
N LYS A 111 9.90 8.32 -12.02
CA LYS A 111 8.55 7.97 -12.51
C LYS A 111 7.63 9.16 -12.68
N GLU A 112 7.90 10.30 -12.06
CA GLU A 112 7.18 11.54 -12.37
C GLU A 112 7.46 12.00 -13.82
N SER A 113 8.64 11.69 -14.36
CA SER A 113 9.02 12.00 -15.75
C SER A 113 8.34 11.10 -16.80
N TRP A 114 8.00 9.85 -16.49
CA TRP A 114 7.23 8.99 -17.41
C TRP A 114 5.79 9.48 -17.58
N ALA A 115 5.16 9.95 -16.50
CA ALA A 115 3.82 10.53 -16.54
C ALA A 115 3.78 11.88 -17.28
N ALA A 116 4.88 12.63 -17.29
CA ALA A 116 5.01 13.87 -18.06
C ALA A 116 5.36 13.65 -19.55
N GLY A 117 5.96 12.51 -19.90
CA GLY A 117 6.46 12.23 -21.25
C GLY A 117 5.45 11.64 -22.25
N ALA A 118 4.27 11.20 -21.81
CA ALA A 118 3.25 10.62 -22.70
C ALA A 118 2.43 11.66 -23.51
N GLY A 119 2.78 12.95 -23.41
CA GLY A 119 2.14 14.05 -24.14
C GLY A 119 3.17 15.00 -24.75
N GLY A 120 3.94 14.55 -25.72
CA GLY A 120 4.92 15.42 -26.40
C GLY A 120 5.64 14.75 -27.56
N ALA A 121 4.94 14.54 -28.67
CA ALA A 121 5.61 14.33 -29.94
C ALA A 121 6.15 15.68 -30.46
N GLY A 122 7.44 15.75 -30.77
CA GLY A 122 8.00 16.77 -31.67
C GLY A 122 9.31 17.40 -31.22
N GLY A 123 10.41 17.06 -31.91
CA GLY A 123 11.47 18.04 -32.18
C GLY A 123 12.92 17.65 -31.87
N ALA A 124 13.65 17.35 -32.94
CA ALA A 124 15.04 17.75 -33.23
C ALA A 124 16.23 17.15 -32.45
N SER A 125 16.91 16.24 -33.16
CA SER A 125 18.36 16.20 -33.46
C SER A 125 19.34 17.14 -32.72
N GLY A 126 20.42 16.56 -32.22
CA GLY A 126 21.69 17.24 -31.94
C GLY A 126 22.82 16.25 -31.61
N VAL A 127 23.78 16.14 -32.53
CA VAL A 127 24.98 15.29 -32.45
C VAL A 127 26.15 16.08 -31.86
N SER A 128 26.96 15.43 -31.01
CA SER A 128 28.43 15.56 -30.81
C SER A 128 28.77 14.96 -29.43
N GLY A 129 29.83 14.18 -29.17
CA GLY A 129 31.09 13.91 -29.86
C GLY A 129 32.23 14.03 -28.82
N ALA A 130 33.19 13.08 -28.86
CA ALA A 130 34.49 13.03 -28.16
C ALA A 130 34.50 12.53 -26.68
N ASP A 131 35.10 11.36 -26.39
CA ASP A 131 36.53 11.05 -26.11
C ASP A 131 36.86 11.31 -24.61
N GLY A 132 37.59 10.51 -23.84
CA GLY A 132 38.42 9.33 -24.01
C GLY A 132 39.19 9.06 -22.70
N ALA A 133 40.03 8.01 -22.69
CA ALA A 133 41.06 7.63 -21.69
C ALA A 133 40.57 7.08 -20.33
N SER A 134 40.74 5.78 -20.00
CA SER A 134 41.96 4.97 -19.79
C SER A 134 42.75 5.34 -18.53
N GLY A 135 42.81 4.43 -17.57
CA GLY A 135 43.68 4.50 -16.39
C GLY A 135 43.59 3.21 -15.58
N VAL A 136 44.45 2.26 -15.93
CA VAL A 136 44.79 1.05 -15.16
C VAL A 136 45.92 1.39 -14.20
N ASP A 137 45.86 0.81 -12.99
CA ASP A 137 46.96 0.42 -12.07
C ASP A 137 46.24 -0.12 -10.80
N GLY A 138 46.55 -1.24 -10.16
CA GLY A 138 47.69 -2.15 -10.19
C GLY A 138 48.15 -2.43 -8.76
N ALA A 139 47.85 -3.64 -8.24
CA ALA A 139 48.53 -4.34 -7.10
C ALA A 139 48.43 -3.68 -5.68
N SER A 140 48.65 -4.31 -4.52
CA SER A 140 48.75 -5.68 -3.97
C SER A 140 49.09 -5.55 -2.46
N GLY A 141 48.80 -6.55 -1.63
CA GLY A 141 49.37 -6.74 -0.27
C GLY A 141 48.39 -6.47 0.89
N ALA A 142 47.84 -7.47 1.59
CA ALA A 142 48.44 -8.40 2.57
C ALA A 142 48.52 -7.84 4.02
N ASP A 143 47.67 -8.43 4.87
CA ASP A 143 47.78 -8.78 6.29
C ASP A 143 48.27 -7.78 7.36
N GLY A 144 47.48 -7.67 8.44
CA GLY A 144 47.92 -7.07 9.70
C GLY A 144 46.80 -6.98 10.74
N ALA A 145 46.80 -7.90 11.70
CA ALA A 145 45.87 -7.98 12.82
C ALA A 145 46.12 -6.90 13.91
N GLY A 146 45.07 -6.55 14.66
CA GLY A 146 45.18 -5.96 16.00
C GLY A 146 44.30 -4.72 16.22
N GLY A 147 43.34 -4.81 17.15
CA GLY A 147 42.62 -3.63 17.64
C GLY A 147 41.34 -3.95 18.41
N ALA A 148 41.47 -4.21 19.71
CA ALA A 148 40.36 -4.21 20.65
C ALA A 148 39.88 -2.78 20.95
N GLY A 149 38.59 -2.62 21.20
CA GLY A 149 38.02 -1.49 21.95
C GLY A 149 37.48 -0.34 21.10
N GLY A 150 36.17 -0.16 21.13
CA GLY A 150 35.53 1.05 20.60
C GLY A 150 34.03 0.88 20.44
N ALA A 151 33.28 1.13 21.52
CA ALA A 151 31.87 1.46 21.44
C ALA A 151 31.72 2.75 20.61
N GLY A 152 31.50 2.59 19.31
CA GLY A 152 31.30 3.66 18.36
C GLY A 152 29.98 3.43 17.64
N GLY A 153 29.00 4.30 17.91
CA GLY A 153 27.75 4.33 17.15
C GLY A 153 28.07 4.43 15.66
N SER A 154 27.82 3.34 14.94
CA SER A 154 27.87 3.34 13.49
C SER A 154 26.75 4.26 13.00
N LYS A 155 27.13 5.43 12.48
CA LYS A 155 26.24 6.26 11.66
C LYS A 155 25.91 5.43 10.41
N ASN A 156 24.79 4.70 10.47
CA ASN A 156 24.34 3.81 9.42
C ASN A 156 23.94 4.62 8.18
N ARG A 157 24.89 4.88 7.28
CA ARG A 157 24.60 5.36 5.92
C ARG A 157 24.13 4.17 5.09
N GLY A 158 22.84 4.13 4.75
CA GLY A 158 22.42 3.61 3.43
C GLY A 158 21.68 2.27 3.36
N GLU A 159 21.40 1.56 4.45
CA GLU A 159 20.58 0.35 4.37
C GLU A 159 19.09 0.70 4.23
N LYS A 160 18.45 0.21 3.16
CA LYS A 160 17.03 0.41 2.89
C LYS A 160 16.19 -0.49 3.81
N GLN A 161 15.06 0.03 4.27
CA GLN A 161 14.10 -0.73 5.06
C GLN A 161 13.48 -1.85 4.21
N ARG A 162 13.50 -3.08 4.74
CA ARG A 162 12.79 -4.22 4.15
C ARG A 162 11.38 -4.32 4.73
N TYR A 163 10.45 -4.79 3.90
CA TYR A 163 9.03 -4.93 4.26
C TYR A 163 8.53 -6.33 3.93
N LEU A 164 7.76 -6.91 4.85
CA LEU A 164 7.13 -8.23 4.69
C LEU A 164 5.62 -8.10 4.89
N LEU A 165 4.81 -8.58 3.96
CA LEU A 165 3.36 -8.67 4.15
C LEU A 165 3.05 -9.93 4.95
N LEU A 166 2.51 -9.76 6.15
CA LEU A 166 2.27 -10.80 7.14
C LEU A 166 0.76 -10.98 7.34
N GLU A 167 0.24 -12.15 7.01
CA GLU A 167 -1.16 -12.52 7.14
C GLU A 167 -1.41 -13.33 8.41
N MET A 168 -2.41 -12.94 9.20
CA MET A 168 -2.81 -13.71 10.37
C MET A 168 -3.74 -14.87 9.98
N PRO A 169 -3.70 -16.03 10.66
CA PRO A 169 -4.73 -17.06 10.53
C PRO A 169 -6.14 -16.47 10.66
N TYR A 170 -7.05 -16.81 9.75
CA TYR A 170 -8.36 -16.13 9.63
C TYR A 170 -9.17 -16.01 10.94
N MET A 171 -9.18 -17.07 11.76
CA MET A 171 -10.06 -17.17 12.95
C MET A 171 -9.52 -16.48 14.21
N GLU A 172 -8.23 -16.20 14.29
CA GLU A 172 -7.58 -15.73 15.52
C GLU A 172 -6.33 -14.91 15.25
N VAL A 173 -5.85 -14.21 16.28
CA VAL A 173 -4.52 -13.62 16.30
C VAL A 173 -3.67 -14.53 17.17
N PRO A 174 -2.64 -15.20 16.61
CA PRO A 174 -1.85 -16.14 17.39
C PRO A 174 -1.16 -15.45 18.57
N PRO A 175 -1.07 -16.08 19.76
CA PRO A 175 -0.38 -15.50 20.92
C PRO A 175 1.09 -15.15 20.66
N TYR A 176 1.74 -15.82 19.70
CA TYR A 176 3.12 -15.56 19.28
C TYR A 176 3.26 -14.42 18.26
N ALA A 177 2.17 -13.81 17.79
CA ALA A 177 2.22 -12.79 16.74
C ALA A 177 3.10 -11.57 17.12
N ALA A 178 3.00 -11.10 18.37
CA ALA A 178 3.84 -10.00 18.85
C ALA A 178 5.34 -10.36 18.86
N GLN A 179 5.66 -11.61 19.22
CA GLN A 179 7.04 -12.11 19.19
C GLN A 179 7.56 -12.18 17.75
N VAL A 180 6.76 -12.68 16.81
CA VAL A 180 7.11 -12.69 15.38
C VAL A 180 7.39 -11.27 14.86
N VAL A 181 6.54 -10.29 15.22
CA VAL A 181 6.77 -8.89 14.85
C VAL A 181 8.09 -8.38 15.41
N PHE A 182 8.37 -8.64 16.68
CA PHE A 182 9.63 -8.24 17.32
C PHE A 182 10.85 -8.88 16.62
N ASP A 183 10.81 -10.17 16.33
CA ASP A 183 11.92 -10.90 15.71
C ASP A 183 12.23 -10.44 14.28
N LEU A 184 11.19 -10.07 13.52
CA LEU A 184 11.32 -9.42 12.21
C LEU A 184 11.95 -8.04 12.35
N MET A 185 11.48 -7.23 13.30
CA MET A 185 12.00 -5.88 13.53
C MET A 185 13.48 -5.86 13.92
N VAL A 186 13.92 -6.78 14.80
CA VAL A 186 15.34 -6.95 15.17
C VAL A 186 16.22 -7.27 13.95
N ARG A 187 15.66 -7.94 12.94
CA ARG A 187 16.34 -8.26 11.67
C ARG A 187 16.22 -7.16 10.61
N GLY A 188 15.73 -5.98 10.98
CA GLY A 188 15.52 -4.86 10.05
C GLY A 188 14.45 -5.15 8.99
N ILE A 189 13.50 -6.03 9.28
CA ILE A 189 12.34 -6.32 8.43
C ILE A 189 11.11 -5.78 9.14
N ARG A 190 10.41 -4.86 8.49
CA ARG A 190 9.20 -4.27 9.05
C ARG A 190 7.97 -5.01 8.55
N PRO A 191 7.23 -5.74 9.42
CA PRO A 191 6.03 -6.43 9.00
C PRO A 191 4.90 -5.45 8.69
N ILE A 192 4.07 -5.83 7.73
CA ILE A 192 2.82 -5.18 7.37
C ILE A 192 1.73 -6.21 7.63
N ILE A 193 0.83 -5.95 8.58
CA ILE A 193 -0.31 -6.83 8.84
C ILE A 193 -1.30 -6.69 7.69
N ALA A 194 -1.57 -7.79 7.00
CA ALA A 194 -2.53 -7.87 5.90
C ALA A 194 -3.97 -7.90 6.43
N HIS A 195 -4.82 -7.07 5.82
CA HIS A 195 -6.28 -6.99 5.96
C HIS A 195 -6.86 -7.39 7.34
N PRO A 196 -6.38 -6.79 8.46
CA PRO A 196 -6.81 -7.18 9.80
C PRO A 196 -8.32 -6.96 10.04
N GLU A 197 -8.98 -6.15 9.22
CA GLU A 197 -10.43 -5.95 9.28
C GLU A 197 -11.25 -7.20 8.88
N ARG A 198 -10.60 -8.22 8.32
CA ARG A 198 -11.22 -9.50 7.93
C ARG A 198 -10.96 -10.63 8.92
N ASN A 199 -10.08 -10.42 9.89
CA ASN A 199 -9.69 -11.42 10.88
C ASN A 199 -10.65 -11.41 12.08
N GLU A 200 -11.12 -12.59 12.49
CA GLU A 200 -12.06 -12.70 13.62
C GLU A 200 -11.42 -12.37 14.97
N GLY A 201 -10.14 -12.65 15.15
CA GLY A 201 -9.40 -12.33 16.37
C GLY A 201 -9.32 -10.82 16.60
N PHE A 202 -8.97 -10.05 15.56
CA PHE A 202 -8.99 -8.60 15.61
C PHE A 202 -10.40 -8.03 15.77
N ALA A 203 -11.43 -8.68 15.19
CA ALA A 203 -12.82 -8.27 15.40
C ALA A 203 -13.27 -8.44 16.86
N LYS A 204 -12.84 -9.54 17.51
CA LYS A 204 -13.14 -9.82 18.93
C LYS A 204 -12.34 -8.91 19.86
N GLN A 205 -11.05 -8.69 19.57
CA GLN A 205 -10.15 -7.90 20.39
C GLN A 205 -9.30 -6.92 19.55
N PRO A 206 -9.86 -5.75 19.17
CA PRO A 206 -9.17 -4.74 18.37
C PRO A 206 -7.86 -4.22 18.95
N GLU A 207 -7.67 -4.34 20.27
CA GLU A 207 -6.44 -3.93 20.96
C GLU A 207 -5.21 -4.75 20.56
N LEU A 208 -5.38 -5.99 20.13
CA LEU A 208 -4.26 -6.80 19.65
C LEU A 208 -3.58 -6.14 18.44
N LEU A 209 -4.34 -5.50 17.55
CA LEU A 209 -3.74 -4.77 16.43
C LEU A 209 -2.93 -3.56 16.92
N ARG A 210 -3.35 -2.91 18.01
CA ARG A 210 -2.61 -1.80 18.62
C ARG A 210 -1.25 -2.27 19.12
N GLU A 211 -1.22 -3.40 19.82
CA GLU A 211 0.02 -4.00 20.34
C GLU A 211 1.01 -4.32 19.22
N LEU A 212 0.54 -4.86 18.08
CA LEU A 212 1.41 -5.12 16.93
C LEU A 212 1.97 -3.85 16.29
N ILE A 213 1.17 -2.78 16.20
CA ILE A 213 1.62 -1.48 15.69
C ILE A 213 2.65 -0.86 16.64
N GLU A 214 2.41 -0.92 17.94
CA GLU A 214 3.34 -0.44 18.98
C GLU A 214 4.66 -1.22 18.96
N ALA A 215 4.64 -2.51 18.59
CA ALA A 215 5.82 -3.33 18.33
C ALA A 215 6.53 -3.00 17.00
N GLY A 216 5.97 -2.12 16.16
CA GLY A 216 6.59 -1.59 14.94
C GLY A 216 5.91 -1.98 13.63
N ALA A 217 4.86 -2.81 13.67
CA ALA A 217 4.16 -3.24 12.47
C ALA A 217 3.43 -2.08 11.77
N LEU A 218 3.31 -2.20 10.45
CA LEU A 218 2.40 -1.42 9.64
C LEU A 218 1.12 -2.23 9.37
N VAL A 219 0.12 -1.60 8.75
CA VAL A 219 -1.19 -2.21 8.50
C VAL A 219 -1.70 -1.82 7.14
N GLN A 220 -2.10 -2.83 6.37
CA GLN A 220 -2.81 -2.70 5.12
C GLN A 220 -4.25 -3.14 5.32
N ILE A 221 -5.24 -2.33 4.90
CA ILE A 221 -6.64 -2.79 4.78
C ILE A 221 -6.99 -3.03 3.33
N THR A 222 -7.91 -3.94 3.05
CA THR A 222 -8.37 -4.16 1.68
C THR A 222 -9.35 -3.06 1.28
N ALA A 223 -9.11 -2.42 0.13
CA ALA A 223 -9.88 -1.26 -0.32
C ALA A 223 -11.38 -1.57 -0.46
N THR A 224 -11.72 -2.80 -0.88
CA THR A 224 -13.11 -3.26 -0.97
C THR A 224 -13.81 -3.31 0.38
N SER A 225 -13.10 -3.44 1.51
CA SER A 225 -13.66 -3.42 2.86
C SER A 225 -14.37 -2.10 3.19
N LEU A 226 -14.03 -0.99 2.50
CA LEU A 226 -14.72 0.31 2.59
C LEU A 226 -15.92 0.45 1.64
N SER A 227 -16.34 -0.66 1.03
CA SER A 227 -17.48 -0.71 0.12
C SER A 227 -18.80 -0.90 0.87
N ASN A 228 -19.88 -0.38 0.29
CA ASN A 228 -21.25 -0.69 0.72
C ASN A 228 -21.70 -2.11 0.33
N ARG A 229 -20.85 -2.87 -0.36
CA ARG A 229 -21.06 -4.30 -0.69
C ARG A 229 -20.37 -5.24 0.29
N SER A 230 -19.52 -4.71 1.16
CA SER A 230 -18.82 -5.53 2.16
C SER A 230 -19.75 -5.83 3.33
N PRO A 231 -19.57 -6.97 4.02
CA PRO A 231 -20.26 -7.24 5.27
C PRO A 231 -20.12 -6.08 6.25
N ASP A 232 -21.19 -5.76 6.97
CA ASP A 232 -21.22 -4.61 7.87
C ASP A 232 -20.15 -4.69 8.97
N SER A 233 -19.88 -5.89 9.48
CA SER A 233 -18.80 -6.14 10.46
C SER A 233 -17.43 -5.72 9.93
N ILE A 234 -17.10 -6.07 8.67
CA ILE A 234 -15.83 -5.74 8.04
C ILE A 234 -15.74 -4.23 7.80
N LEU A 235 -16.80 -3.60 7.30
CA LEU A 235 -16.82 -2.16 7.05
C LEU A 235 -16.67 -1.36 8.36
N GLU A 236 -17.34 -1.80 9.43
CA GLU A 236 -17.29 -1.16 10.74
C GLU A 236 -15.91 -1.31 11.37
N LEU A 237 -15.29 -2.49 11.28
CA LEU A 237 -13.94 -2.72 11.79
C LEU A 237 -12.87 -1.96 10.99
N ALA A 238 -12.95 -1.92 9.66
CA ALA A 238 -12.07 -1.10 8.83
C ALA A 238 -12.19 0.40 9.17
N SER A 239 -13.42 0.87 9.39
CA SER A 239 -13.69 2.26 9.78
C SER A 239 -13.18 2.56 11.18
N LEU A 240 -13.26 1.60 12.10
CA LEU A 240 -12.67 1.69 13.43
C LEU A 240 -11.15 1.86 13.34
N PHE A 241 -10.46 0.98 12.62
CA PHE A 241 -9.00 1.08 12.47
C PHE A 241 -8.57 2.38 11.78
N LEU A 242 -9.26 2.82 10.73
CA LEU A 242 -8.99 4.11 10.07
C LEU A 242 -9.15 5.28 11.03
N HIS A 243 -10.24 5.31 11.80
CA HIS A 243 -10.50 6.39 12.75
C HIS A 243 -9.43 6.46 13.86
N HIS A 244 -8.87 5.31 14.23
CA HIS A 244 -7.92 5.17 15.32
C HIS A 244 -6.44 5.29 14.90
N ASN A 245 -6.14 5.79 13.69
CA ASN A 245 -4.78 5.88 13.14
C ASN A 245 -4.08 4.51 13.01
N MET A 246 -4.83 3.42 12.87
CA MET A 246 -4.27 2.06 12.82
C MET A 246 -4.08 1.53 11.40
N VAL A 247 -4.40 2.32 10.37
CA VAL A 247 -4.27 1.94 8.95
C VAL A 247 -3.21 2.81 8.30
N HIS A 248 -2.25 2.15 7.66
CA HIS A 248 -1.09 2.81 7.06
C HIS A 248 -1.24 2.97 5.54
N PHE A 249 -1.85 1.99 4.88
CA PHE A 249 -2.20 2.08 3.47
C PHE A 249 -3.37 1.14 3.10
N MET A 250 -3.88 1.30 1.88
CA MET A 250 -4.90 0.43 1.29
C MET A 250 -4.35 -0.23 0.03
N SER A 251 -4.71 -1.50 -0.17
CA SER A 251 -4.42 -2.28 -1.38
C SER A 251 -5.69 -2.96 -1.89
N THR A 252 -5.67 -3.45 -3.13
CA THR A 252 -6.86 -4.08 -3.74
C THR A 252 -7.07 -5.49 -3.23
N ASP A 253 -5.98 -6.21 -2.98
CA ASP A 253 -6.01 -7.63 -2.69
C ASP A 253 -6.84 -8.35 -3.79
N ALA A 254 -6.45 -8.01 -5.04
CA ALA A 254 -7.07 -8.47 -6.27
C ALA A 254 -6.70 -9.93 -6.55
N HIS A 255 -7.62 -10.68 -7.16
CA HIS A 255 -7.44 -12.09 -7.49
C HIS A 255 -7.95 -12.44 -8.89
N SER A 256 -8.97 -11.72 -9.39
CA SER A 256 -9.55 -12.04 -10.71
C SER A 256 -10.22 -10.83 -11.35
N PRO A 257 -10.21 -10.71 -12.69
CA PRO A 257 -10.76 -9.55 -13.40
C PRO A 257 -12.25 -9.29 -13.14
N ASN A 258 -13.02 -10.31 -12.75
CA ASN A 258 -14.47 -10.24 -12.63
C ASN A 258 -14.96 -10.17 -11.18
N ARG A 259 -14.34 -10.92 -10.25
CA ARG A 259 -14.80 -11.02 -8.86
C ARG A 259 -14.06 -10.08 -7.92
N ARG A 260 -12.73 -10.02 -8.05
CA ARG A 260 -11.84 -9.20 -7.20
C ARG A 260 -10.84 -8.42 -8.08
N PRO A 261 -11.31 -7.41 -8.84
CA PRO A 261 -10.47 -6.63 -9.74
C PRO A 261 -9.64 -5.56 -9.00
N PRO A 262 -8.53 -5.08 -9.59
CA PRO A 262 -7.59 -4.17 -8.95
C PRO A 262 -8.01 -2.71 -9.10
N TYR A 263 -9.17 -2.35 -8.54
CA TYR A 263 -9.68 -0.97 -8.58
C TYR A 263 -9.45 -0.26 -7.25
N LEU A 264 -8.46 0.64 -7.17
CA LEU A 264 -8.18 1.52 -6.03
C LEU A 264 -8.81 2.91 -6.15
N ALA A 265 -8.92 3.47 -7.35
CA ALA A 265 -9.31 4.87 -7.58
C ALA A 265 -10.65 5.21 -6.92
N ARG A 266 -11.60 4.28 -7.04
CA ARG A 266 -12.93 4.41 -6.43
C ARG A 266 -12.91 4.43 -4.92
N TYR A 267 -12.02 3.65 -4.29
CA TYR A 267 -11.92 3.58 -2.83
C TYR A 267 -11.11 4.75 -2.28
N ARG A 268 -10.10 5.21 -3.01
CA ARG A 268 -9.47 6.50 -2.77
C ARG A 268 -10.52 7.61 -2.74
N GLN A 269 -11.36 7.73 -3.77
CA GLN A 269 -12.41 8.75 -3.80
C GLN A 269 -13.38 8.62 -2.63
N LYS A 270 -13.70 7.39 -2.20
CA LYS A 270 -14.53 7.18 -1.02
C LYS A 270 -13.91 7.75 0.26
N VAL A 271 -12.61 7.56 0.45
CA VAL A 271 -11.86 8.15 1.56
C VAL A 271 -11.81 9.67 1.43
N GLU A 272 -11.58 10.21 0.22
CA GLU A 272 -11.60 11.67 -0.02
C GLU A 272 -12.94 12.30 0.38
N ASN A 273 -14.06 11.63 0.12
CA ASN A 273 -15.40 12.13 0.45
C ASN A 273 -15.76 12.00 1.93
N ALA A 274 -15.33 10.94 2.60
CA ALA A 274 -15.66 10.66 4.01
C ALA A 274 -14.70 11.32 5.00
N MET A 275 -13.47 11.55 4.56
CA MET A 275 -12.36 12.04 5.39
C MET A 275 -11.70 13.24 4.69
N ASP A 276 -10.37 13.26 4.64
CA ASP A 276 -9.59 14.31 3.99
C ASP A 276 -8.84 13.78 2.77
N LYS A 277 -8.66 14.64 1.77
CA LYS A 277 -7.96 14.29 0.52
C LYS A 277 -6.51 13.88 0.76
N ASP A 278 -5.84 14.46 1.75
CA ASP A 278 -4.46 14.13 2.07
C ASP A 278 -4.35 12.74 2.72
N ILE A 279 -5.34 12.36 3.52
CA ILE A 279 -5.43 10.99 4.06
C ILE A 279 -5.60 10.00 2.92
N ALA A 280 -6.53 10.27 1.98
CA ALA A 280 -6.75 9.39 0.85
C ALA A 280 -5.52 9.24 -0.04
N ARG A 281 -4.80 10.34 -0.32
CA ARG A 281 -3.53 10.32 -1.05
C ARG A 281 -2.48 9.51 -0.30
N ARG A 282 -2.33 9.74 1.00
CA ARG A 282 -1.35 9.04 1.84
C ARG A 282 -1.54 7.53 1.78
N LEU A 283 -2.79 7.06 1.82
CA LEU A 283 -3.13 5.64 1.86
C LEU A 283 -2.87 4.87 0.56
N VAL A 284 -2.80 5.52 -0.61
CA VAL A 284 -2.72 4.83 -1.92
C VAL A 284 -1.60 5.36 -2.83
N VAL A 285 -0.90 6.41 -2.40
CA VAL A 285 0.21 7.02 -3.14
C VAL A 285 1.44 7.13 -2.25
N ASP A 286 1.35 7.93 -1.17
CA ASP A 286 2.56 8.34 -0.46
C ASP A 286 3.15 7.19 0.37
N VAL A 287 2.37 6.54 1.25
CA VAL A 287 2.88 5.41 2.07
C VAL A 287 3.28 4.22 1.20
N PRO A 288 2.44 3.74 0.26
CA PRO A 288 2.86 2.67 -0.65
C PRO A 288 4.14 2.98 -1.42
N GLY A 289 4.28 4.22 -1.90
CA GLY A 289 5.47 4.66 -2.60
C GLY A 289 6.73 4.69 -1.75
N MET A 290 6.62 5.18 -0.51
CA MET A 290 7.72 5.17 0.45
C MET A 290 8.15 3.74 0.82
N ILE A 291 7.20 2.80 0.95
CA ILE A 291 7.48 1.38 1.17
C ILE A 291 8.31 0.82 0.00
N LEU A 292 7.86 1.03 -1.25
CA LEU A 292 8.59 0.56 -2.43
C LEU A 292 9.98 1.20 -2.57
N ALA A 293 10.15 2.44 -2.10
CA ALA A 293 11.44 3.13 -2.07
C ALA A 293 12.36 2.67 -0.91
N GLY A 294 11.89 1.78 -0.03
CA GLY A 294 12.65 1.29 1.11
C GLY A 294 12.85 2.33 2.21
N LYS A 295 11.97 3.33 2.28
CA LYS A 295 12.02 4.37 3.31
C LYS A 295 11.39 3.87 4.60
N VAL A 296 11.87 4.33 5.74
CA VAL A 296 11.20 4.10 7.03
C VAL A 296 9.91 4.92 7.08
N ILE A 297 8.78 4.26 7.35
CA ILE A 297 7.48 4.96 7.48
C ILE A 297 7.33 5.50 8.91
N GLU A 298 7.29 6.82 9.03
CA GLU A 298 6.81 7.47 10.25
C GLU A 298 5.28 7.64 10.16
N ALA A 299 4.58 7.03 11.11
CA ALA A 299 3.13 7.06 11.21
C ALA A 299 2.72 7.55 12.61
N PRO A 300 1.60 8.27 12.73
CA PRO A 300 1.12 8.66 14.05
C PRO A 300 0.80 7.42 14.89
N PRO A 301 0.98 7.49 16.22
CA PRO A 301 0.65 6.37 17.08
C PRO A 301 -0.85 6.06 17.04
N PRO A 302 -1.22 4.79 17.29
CA PRO A 302 -2.61 4.39 17.36
C PRO A 302 -3.33 5.08 18.52
N GLN A 303 -4.61 5.42 18.33
CA GLN A 303 -5.42 6.09 19.34
C GLN A 303 -6.18 5.08 20.20
N PRO A 304 -6.36 5.33 21.52
CA PRO A 304 -7.06 4.41 22.41
C PRO A 304 -8.55 4.30 22.10
N PHE A 305 -9.14 3.11 22.26
CA PHE A 305 -10.58 2.91 22.06
C PHE A 305 -11.39 3.47 23.23
N THR A 306 -12.16 4.54 22.98
CA THR A 306 -13.10 5.12 23.95
C THR A 306 -14.54 4.95 23.46
N ALA A 307 -15.53 5.08 24.34
CA ALA A 307 -16.94 5.05 23.93
C ALA A 307 -17.26 6.11 22.87
N LYS A 308 -16.68 7.31 23.00
CA LYS A 308 -16.83 8.42 22.06
C LYS A 308 -16.19 8.11 20.71
N SER A 309 -14.98 7.55 20.69
CA SER A 309 -14.29 7.24 19.43
C SER A 309 -14.97 6.10 18.67
N ARG A 310 -15.53 5.09 19.36
CA ARG A 310 -16.36 4.06 18.74
C ARG A 310 -17.60 4.64 18.04
N HIS A 311 -18.27 5.60 18.68
CA HIS A 311 -19.38 6.30 18.04
C HIS A 311 -18.95 7.05 16.77
N GLN A 312 -17.79 7.72 16.81
CA GLN A 312 -17.24 8.43 15.65
C GLN A 312 -16.85 7.47 14.51
N ALA A 313 -16.25 6.33 14.82
CA ALA A 313 -15.97 5.26 13.86
C ALA A 313 -17.26 4.73 13.20
N ASN A 314 -18.34 4.57 13.96
CA ASN A 314 -19.63 4.15 13.41
C ASN A 314 -20.25 5.21 12.47
N LEU A 315 -20.05 6.50 12.76
CA LEU A 315 -20.45 7.56 11.83
C LEU A 315 -19.63 7.51 10.54
N LEU A 316 -18.33 7.21 10.64
CA LEU A 316 -17.46 7.02 9.47
C LEU A 316 -17.91 5.80 8.63
N ALA A 317 -18.21 4.67 9.26
CA ALA A 317 -18.76 3.50 8.57
C ALA A 317 -20.06 3.82 7.82
N LYS A 318 -20.98 4.57 8.47
CA LYS A 318 -22.21 5.06 7.82
C LYS A 318 -21.91 5.96 6.62
N ALA A 319 -20.93 6.86 6.73
CA ALA A 319 -20.53 7.72 5.63
C ALA A 319 -20.01 6.90 4.43
N PHE A 320 -19.19 5.87 4.65
CA PHE A 320 -18.75 4.97 3.58
C PHE A 320 -19.90 4.16 2.97
N ARG A 321 -20.84 3.68 3.79
CA ARG A 321 -22.01 2.89 3.35
C ARG A 321 -22.93 3.69 2.42
N GLN A 322 -23.12 4.98 2.69
CA GLN A 322 -23.98 5.85 1.90
C GLN A 322 -23.40 6.22 0.53
N GLN A 323 -22.08 6.06 0.34
CA GLN A 323 -21.43 6.38 -0.92
C GLN A 323 -21.65 5.29 -1.96
N GLN A 324 -22.42 5.64 -2.99
CA GLN A 324 -22.52 4.85 -4.22
C GLN A 324 -21.44 5.27 -5.21
N TRP A 325 -20.69 4.29 -5.73
CA TRP A 325 -19.80 4.53 -6.86
C TRP A 325 -20.64 4.80 -8.11
N ARG A 326 -20.34 5.92 -8.78
CA ARG A 326 -20.84 6.22 -10.12
C ARG A 326 -19.63 6.32 -11.03
N PRO A 327 -19.47 5.45 -12.04
CA PRO A 327 -18.36 5.59 -12.97
C PRO A 327 -18.44 6.96 -13.62
N HIS A 328 -17.31 7.67 -13.66
CA HIS A 328 -17.19 8.86 -14.50
C HIS A 328 -17.43 8.41 -15.94
N LYS A 329 -18.52 8.87 -16.56
CA LYS A 329 -18.67 8.76 -18.01
C LYS A 329 -17.53 9.56 -18.63
N SER A 330 -16.55 8.88 -19.23
CA SER A 330 -15.63 9.52 -20.16
C SER A 330 -16.48 10.23 -21.21
N GLY A 331 -16.22 11.53 -21.38
CA GLY A 331 -17.09 12.39 -22.16
C GLY A 331 -17.07 12.03 -23.64
N SER A 332 -18.17 11.45 -24.13
CA SER A 332 -18.63 11.70 -25.49
C SER A 332 -19.73 12.77 -25.42
N ARG A 333 -19.41 13.98 -25.90
CA ARG A 333 -20.37 15.06 -26.12
C ARG A 333 -21.18 14.73 -27.38
N SER A 334 -22.51 14.72 -27.27
CA SER A 334 -23.41 15.61 -28.02
C SER A 334 -24.86 15.23 -27.73
N GLY A 335 -25.69 16.23 -27.44
CA GLY A 335 -27.09 16.00 -27.07
C GLY A 335 -27.67 17.20 -26.36
N SER A 336 -27.75 18.32 -27.08
CA SER A 336 -28.50 19.51 -26.71
C SER A 336 -29.93 19.18 -26.28
N ARG A 337 -30.39 19.71 -25.14
CA ARG A 337 -31.67 20.41 -25.08
C ARG A 337 -31.84 21.25 -23.80
N SER A 338 -32.07 22.52 -24.08
CA SER A 338 -32.61 23.60 -23.27
C SER A 338 -33.78 23.22 -22.36
N GLY A 339 -33.84 23.84 -21.18
CA GLY A 339 -35.01 23.79 -20.30
C GLY A 339 -34.84 24.61 -19.05
N SER A 340 -34.84 25.94 -19.20
CA SER A 340 -34.87 26.93 -18.12
C SER A 340 -36.05 26.72 -17.16
N ARG A 341 -35.82 26.89 -15.84
CA ARG A 341 -36.67 27.72 -14.96
C ARG A 341 -36.03 27.90 -13.57
N SER A 342 -35.58 29.12 -13.34
CA SER A 342 -35.20 29.69 -12.04
C SER A 342 -36.44 29.87 -11.16
N ARG A 343 -36.35 29.47 -9.89
CA ARG A 343 -37.19 30.03 -8.83
C ARG A 343 -36.31 30.37 -7.63
N SER A 344 -36.14 31.67 -7.42
CA SER A 344 -35.56 32.30 -6.25
C SER A 344 -36.46 32.07 -5.03
N ARG A 345 -35.88 31.62 -3.91
CA ARG A 345 -36.45 31.80 -2.57
C ARG A 345 -35.36 32.26 -1.62
N SER A 346 -35.41 33.53 -1.29
CA SER A 346 -34.73 34.16 -0.16
C SER A 346 -35.30 33.62 1.14
N GLY A 347 -34.44 33.03 1.98
CA GLY A 347 -34.77 32.63 3.34
C GLY A 347 -33.58 32.92 4.24
N SER A 348 -33.72 33.94 5.08
CA SER A 348 -32.80 34.32 6.14
C SER A 348 -32.54 33.14 7.08
N ARG A 349 -31.27 32.79 7.31
CA ARG A 349 -30.87 31.86 8.39
C ARG A 349 -29.94 32.58 9.35
N SER A 350 -30.36 32.54 10.61
CA SER A 350 -29.63 33.04 11.78
C SER A 350 -28.29 32.32 11.93
N ARG A 351 -27.28 33.07 12.38
CA ARG A 351 -26.00 32.54 12.84
C ARG A 351 -26.25 31.63 14.04
N ARG A 352 -26.28 30.31 13.81
CA ARG A 352 -25.95 29.32 14.84
C ARG A 352 -24.46 29.02 14.74
N GLN A 353 -23.76 29.08 15.87
CA GLN A 353 -22.40 28.56 15.99
C GLN A 353 -22.39 27.11 15.51
N VAL A 354 -21.62 26.86 14.44
CA VAL A 354 -21.42 25.52 13.90
C VAL A 354 -20.44 24.81 14.83
N ALA A 355 -20.90 23.75 15.48
CA ALA A 355 -20.02 22.79 16.13
C ALA A 355 -19.08 22.22 15.06
N SER A 356 -17.78 22.26 15.33
CA SER A 356 -16.73 21.81 14.39
C SER A 356 -17.01 20.38 13.92
N SER A 357 -16.97 20.16 12.60
CA SER A 357 -17.23 18.83 12.04
C SER A 357 -16.16 17.82 12.49
N PRO A 358 -16.46 16.51 12.60
CA PRO A 358 -15.45 15.50 12.90
C PRO A 358 -14.22 15.56 11.96
N ALA A 359 -14.42 15.98 10.71
CA ALA A 359 -13.34 16.19 9.74
C ALA A 359 -12.42 17.38 10.10
N GLU A 360 -12.93 18.43 10.77
CA GLU A 360 -12.11 19.56 11.24
C GLU A 360 -11.25 19.20 12.46
N VAL A 361 -11.72 18.29 13.31
CA VAL A 361 -10.95 17.78 14.46
C VAL A 361 -9.76 16.95 13.99
N VAL A 362 -9.94 16.14 12.94
CA VAL A 362 -8.86 15.35 12.33
C VAL A 362 -7.88 16.25 11.56
N ARG A 363 -8.36 17.25 10.82
CA ARG A 363 -7.52 18.23 10.09
C ARG A 363 -6.57 19.02 10.98
N ARG A 364 -7.05 19.52 12.13
CA ARG A 364 -6.29 20.47 12.96
C ARG A 364 -5.10 19.81 13.68
N TRP A 365 -5.09 18.48 13.77
CA TRP A 365 -4.05 17.69 14.45
C TRP A 365 -3.03 17.11 13.48
N TRP A 366 -3.44 16.61 12.31
CA TRP A 366 -2.52 15.99 11.34
C TRP A 366 -1.52 16.96 10.70
N TYR A 367 -1.90 18.22 10.45
CA TYR A 367 -1.01 19.22 9.85
C TYR A 367 0.06 19.79 10.79
N ARG A 368 -0.10 19.63 12.11
CA ARG A 368 0.78 20.26 13.11
C ARG A 368 2.07 19.49 13.40
N LEU A 369 2.23 18.28 12.85
CA LEU A 369 3.40 17.42 13.12
C LEU A 369 4.29 17.16 11.91
N ILE A 370 3.84 17.50 10.68
CA ILE A 370 4.65 17.37 9.45
C ILE A 370 5.20 18.73 9.00
N GLY A 371 4.69 19.84 9.53
CA GLY A 371 5.19 21.19 9.31
C GLY A 371 6.03 21.70 10.49
N GLY A 372 7.24 21.14 10.64
CA GLY A 372 8.17 21.50 11.73
C GLY A 372 9.62 21.50 11.28
N GLY A 373 9.96 22.37 10.33
CA GLY A 373 11.35 22.62 9.92
C GLY A 373 11.45 23.71 8.87
N GLY A 374 11.51 24.97 9.31
CA GLY A 374 11.78 26.11 8.43
C GLY A 374 11.05 27.39 8.83
N ARG A 375 11.58 28.08 9.84
CA ARG A 375 11.66 29.54 9.79
C ARG A 375 13.12 29.90 9.63
#